data_AF-A0A914PSZ3-F1
#
_entry.id   AF-A0A914PSZ3-F1
#
_cell.length_a   1.000
_cell.length_b   1.000
_cell.length_c   1.000
_cell.angle_alpha   90.00
_cell.angle_beta   90.00
_cell.angle_gamma   90.00
#
_symmetry.space_group_name_H-M   'P 1'
#
loop_
_entity.id
_entity.type
_entity.pdbx_description
1 polymer ?
#
loop_
_entity_poly.entity_id
_entity_poly.type
_entity_poly.pdbx_seq_one_letter_code
_entity_poly.pdbx_strand_id
1 'polypeptide(L)'
;MKRFKKPMINCIDLVNEELLRIIQNCGSDIKSEMERFPLLYDRIRKVVSTILKARIIKTKEFVEDCLEIELAFINTKHPEFIIDEKFVKAFNEEATFAEPEDFWDEGEKKIYKSLTNREKRDLYMITRLIDQYFQIVQKSIKDKVPKAIMKFLINYIIENLHNELIERLYDPLNVDELLVESGNMTQRRNDTSDMLAALNKANDVLAEIRDSDVW
;
A
#
# COMPACT_ATOMS: atom_id res chain seq x y z
N MET A 1 9.62 -9.63 19.68
CA MET A 1 8.70 -8.55 19.21
C MET A 1 9.34 -7.60 18.19
N LYS A 2 10.54 -7.06 18.38
CA LYS A 2 11.22 -6.17 17.38
C LYS A 2 11.33 -6.76 15.96
N ARG A 3 11.39 -8.10 15.84
CA ARG A 3 11.40 -8.81 14.55
C ARG A 3 10.13 -8.61 13.71
N PHE A 4 9.02 -8.12 14.29
CA PHE A 4 7.80 -7.81 13.55
C PHE A 4 7.90 -6.54 12.69
N LYS A 5 8.83 -5.62 12.98
CA LYS A 5 8.96 -4.37 12.22
C LYS A 5 9.12 -4.63 10.72
N LYS A 6 10.06 -5.50 10.34
CA LYS A 6 10.33 -5.84 8.93
C LYS A 6 9.11 -6.41 8.19
N PRO A 7 8.43 -7.48 8.65
CA PRO A 7 7.26 -8.00 7.94
C PRO A 7 6.08 -7.02 7.89
N MET A 8 5.89 -6.18 8.92
CA MET A 8 4.84 -5.15 8.91
C MET A 8 5.08 -4.09 7.83
N ILE A 9 6.32 -3.59 7.73
CA ILE A 9 6.71 -2.62 6.71
C ILE A 9 6.65 -3.23 5.30
N ASN A 10 7.13 -4.47 5.13
CA ASN A 10 7.04 -5.18 3.86
C ASN A 10 5.58 -5.34 3.39
N CYS A 11 4.63 -5.59 4.31
CA CYS A 11 3.22 -5.69 3.96
C CYS A 11 2.69 -4.36 3.39
N ILE A 12 3.07 -3.23 3.99
CA ILE A 12 2.71 -1.90 3.49
C ILE A 12 3.34 -1.64 2.11
N ASP A 13 4.60 -2.05 1.92
CA ASP A 13 5.30 -1.88 0.65
C ASP A 13 4.67 -2.70 -0.48
N LEU A 14 4.25 -3.94 -0.21
CA LEU A 14 3.52 -4.77 -1.18
C LEU A 14 2.19 -4.12 -1.59
N VAL A 15 1.44 -3.54 -0.64
CA VAL A 15 0.20 -2.83 -0.98
C VAL A 15 0.50 -1.59 -1.81
N ASN A 16 1.56 -0.85 -1.51
CA ASN A 16 1.97 0.28 -2.34
C ASN A 16 2.34 -0.15 -3.76
N GLU A 17 3.10 -1.24 -3.93
CA GLU A 17 3.42 -1.78 -5.26
C GLU A 17 2.15 -2.10 -6.04
N GLU A 18 1.14 -2.68 -5.38
CA GLU A 18 -0.15 -2.98 -6.01
C GLU A 18 -0.92 -1.71 -6.39
N LEU A 19 -0.98 -0.71 -5.50
CA LEU A 19 -1.62 0.57 -5.80
C LEU A 19 -0.95 1.30 -6.97
N LEU A 20 0.39 1.26 -7.03
CA LEU A 20 1.14 1.80 -8.16
C LEU A 20 0.86 1.02 -9.46
N ARG A 21 0.72 -0.30 -9.39
CA ARG A 21 0.32 -1.13 -10.53
C ARG A 21 -1.09 -0.77 -11.02
N ILE A 22 -2.04 -0.60 -10.11
CA ILE A 22 -3.41 -0.16 -10.45
C ILE A 22 -3.37 1.18 -11.19
N ILE A 23 -2.58 2.16 -10.71
CA ILE A 23 -2.42 3.45 -11.38
C ILE A 23 -1.83 3.31 -12.78
N GLN A 24 -0.86 2.40 -12.97
CA GLN A 24 -0.28 2.13 -14.28
C GLN A 24 -1.29 1.48 -15.23
N ASN A 25 -2.11 0.56 -14.73
CA ASN A 25 -3.13 -0.15 -15.52
C ASN A 25 -4.33 0.73 -15.85
N CYS A 26 -4.90 1.48 -14.90
CA CYS A 26 -5.89 2.52 -15.21
C CYS A 26 -5.31 3.56 -16.18
N GLY A 27 -3.99 3.77 -16.09
CA GLY A 27 -3.24 4.59 -17.02
C GLY A 27 -3.33 4.12 -18.47
N SER A 28 -3.52 2.85 -18.83
CA SER A 28 -3.63 2.45 -20.25
C SER A 28 -4.91 2.96 -20.90
N ASP A 29 -6.03 2.80 -20.19
CA ASP A 29 -7.35 3.21 -20.67
C ASP A 29 -7.43 4.74 -20.70
N ILE A 30 -7.05 5.38 -19.60
CA ILE A 30 -6.96 6.84 -19.49
C ILE A 30 -5.96 7.40 -20.51
N LYS A 31 -4.83 6.74 -20.77
CA LYS A 31 -3.84 7.22 -21.74
C LYS A 31 -4.41 7.26 -23.14
N SER A 32 -5.25 6.30 -23.53
CA SER A 32 -5.93 6.33 -24.84
C SER A 32 -6.89 7.52 -24.95
N GLU A 33 -7.59 7.87 -23.87
CA GLU A 33 -8.45 9.06 -23.81
C GLU A 33 -7.65 10.36 -23.71
N MET A 34 -6.49 10.32 -23.05
CA MET A 34 -5.61 11.47 -22.80
C MET A 34 -4.44 11.59 -23.79
N GLU A 35 -4.44 10.84 -24.91
CA GLU A 35 -3.41 10.96 -25.97
C GLU A 35 -3.33 12.39 -26.52
N ARG A 36 -4.44 13.14 -26.44
CA ARG A 36 -4.48 14.55 -26.81
C ARG A 36 -3.64 15.41 -25.89
N PHE A 37 -3.65 15.19 -24.58
CA PHE A 37 -3.00 16.06 -23.58
C PHE A 37 -1.96 15.29 -22.76
N PRO A 38 -0.80 14.96 -23.35
CA PRO A 38 0.21 14.12 -22.68
C PRO A 38 0.80 14.78 -21.42
N LEU A 39 0.94 16.11 -21.41
CA LEU A 39 1.48 16.85 -20.26
C LEU A 39 0.53 16.79 -19.05
N LEU A 40 -0.77 16.91 -19.29
CA LEU A 40 -1.78 16.73 -18.25
C LEU A 40 -1.75 15.32 -17.67
N TYR A 41 -1.64 14.28 -18.52
CA TYR A 41 -1.53 12.90 -18.07
C TYR A 41 -0.31 12.66 -17.17
N ASP A 42 0.87 13.15 -17.58
CA ASP A 42 2.09 13.04 -16.79
C ASP A 42 1.97 13.81 -15.46
N ARG A 43 1.32 14.97 -15.49
CA ARG A 43 1.07 15.77 -14.29
C ARG A 43 0.13 15.05 -13.32
N ILE A 44 -0.97 14.48 -13.79
CA ILE A 44 -1.90 13.65 -12.99
C ILE A 44 -1.12 12.52 -12.33
N ARG A 45 -0.39 11.71 -13.12
CA ARG A 45 0.39 10.58 -12.60
C ARG A 45 1.38 11.01 -11.52
N LYS A 46 2.06 12.14 -11.72
CA LYS A 46 3.00 12.71 -10.74
C LYS A 46 2.31 13.13 -9.44
N VAL A 47 1.13 13.76 -9.53
CA VAL A 47 0.32 14.15 -8.37
C VAL A 47 -0.11 12.92 -7.58
N VAL A 48 -0.72 11.92 -8.24
CA VAL A 48 -1.16 10.67 -7.62
C VAL A 48 0.00 9.96 -6.92
N SER A 49 1.15 9.83 -7.61
CA SER A 49 2.36 9.21 -7.05
C SER A 49 2.88 9.95 -5.81
N THR A 50 2.75 11.28 -5.78
CA THR A 50 3.18 12.10 -4.65
C THR A 50 2.26 11.91 -3.44
N ILE A 51 0.94 11.84 -3.67
CA ILE A 51 -0.05 11.58 -2.60
C ILE A 51 0.20 10.20 -1.99
N LEU A 52 0.37 9.17 -2.82
CA LEU A 52 0.67 7.80 -2.38
C LEU A 52 1.91 7.77 -1.47
N LYS A 53 3.03 8.34 -1.92
CA LYS A 53 4.28 8.40 -1.14
C LYS A 53 4.07 9.07 0.22
N ALA A 54 3.39 10.21 0.25
CA ALA A 54 3.11 10.92 1.49
C ALA A 54 2.24 10.09 2.45
N ARG A 55 1.27 9.34 1.93
CA ARG A 55 0.38 8.51 2.75
C ARG A 55 1.04 7.24 3.27
N ILE A 56 1.95 6.64 2.51
CA ILE A 56 2.74 5.48 2.96
C ILE A 56 3.58 5.83 4.17
N ILE A 57 4.22 6.99 4.17
CA ILE A 57 5.04 7.44 5.30
C ILE A 57 4.18 7.47 6.57
N LYS A 58 3.00 8.12 6.51
CA LYS A 58 2.07 8.19 7.64
C LYS A 58 1.58 6.81 8.10
N THR A 59 1.31 5.89 7.17
CA THR A 59 0.90 4.52 7.50
C THR A 59 2.03 3.74 8.18
N LYS A 60 3.27 3.89 7.71
CA LYS A 60 4.44 3.25 8.30
C LYS A 60 4.69 3.77 9.71
N GLU A 61 4.68 5.09 9.91
CA GLU A 61 4.82 5.73 11.23
C GLU A 61 3.78 5.18 12.21
N PHE A 62 2.49 5.18 11.86
CA PHE A 62 1.44 4.66 12.74
C PHE A 62 1.64 3.18 13.10
N VAL A 63 2.06 2.35 12.15
CA VAL A 63 2.27 0.92 12.36
C VAL A 63 3.52 0.66 13.21
N GLU A 64 4.55 1.50 13.08
CA GLU A 64 5.72 1.49 13.96
C GLU A 64 5.36 1.91 15.38
N ASP A 65 4.59 2.99 15.55
CA ASP A 65 4.09 3.44 16.87
C ASP A 65 3.27 2.33 17.56
N CYS A 66 2.41 1.63 16.80
CA CYS A 66 1.67 0.48 17.33
C CYS A 66 2.61 -0.60 17.89
N LEU A 67 3.74 -0.86 17.23
CA LEU A 67 4.72 -1.81 17.73
C LEU A 67 5.47 -1.28 18.96
N GLU A 68 5.79 0.02 18.99
CA GLU A 68 6.44 0.65 20.14
C GLU A 68 5.56 0.62 21.38
N ILE A 69 4.24 0.81 21.25
CA ILE A 69 3.28 0.68 22.34
C ILE A 69 3.30 -0.74 22.93
N GLU A 70 3.30 -1.79 22.10
CA GLU A 70 3.36 -3.18 22.55
C GLU A 70 4.72 -3.52 23.21
N LEU A 71 5.79 -2.80 22.87
CA LEU A 71 7.10 -2.93 23.50
C LEU A 71 7.22 -2.15 24.81
N ALA A 72 6.46 -1.06 24.95
CA ALA A 72 6.50 -0.18 26.13
C ALA A 72 5.84 -0.82 27.36
N PHE A 73 4.83 -1.67 27.17
CA PHE A 73 4.12 -2.29 28.28
C PHE A 73 3.64 -3.72 27.97
N ILE A 74 3.92 -4.64 28.90
CA ILE A 74 3.44 -6.02 28.86
C ILE A 74 2.27 -6.17 29.83
N ASN A 75 1.08 -6.46 29.30
CA ASN A 75 -0.13 -6.64 30.12
C ASN A 75 -0.30 -8.11 30.55
N THR A 76 0.20 -8.45 31.72
CA THR A 76 0.04 -9.79 32.32
C THR A 76 -1.37 -10.07 32.87
N LYS A 77 -2.29 -9.10 32.82
CA LYS A 77 -3.71 -9.28 33.17
C LYS A 77 -4.61 -9.44 31.93
N HIS A 78 -4.02 -9.62 30.75
CA HIS A 78 -4.77 -9.75 29.52
C HIS A 78 -5.69 -11.00 29.55
N PRO A 79 -6.95 -10.93 29.08
CA PRO A 79 -7.89 -12.05 29.16
C PRO A 79 -7.43 -13.34 28.47
N GLU A 80 -6.72 -13.23 27.34
CA GLU A 80 -6.10 -14.38 26.65
C GLU A 80 -4.79 -14.86 27.29
N PHE A 81 -4.24 -14.11 28.26
CA PHE A 81 -3.02 -14.46 29.00
C PHE A 81 -3.40 -15.21 30.28
N ILE A 82 -3.74 -16.47 30.09
CA ILE A 82 -4.23 -17.38 31.14
C ILE A 82 -3.05 -18.04 31.84
N ILE A 83 -2.95 -17.78 33.14
CA ILE A 83 -2.10 -18.53 34.09
C ILE A 83 -3.06 -19.11 35.14
N ASP A 84 -3.72 -20.22 34.81
CA ASP A 84 -4.68 -20.86 35.72
C ASP A 84 -4.10 -22.13 36.37
N GLU A 85 -4.82 -22.70 37.35
CA GLU A 85 -4.39 -23.94 38.00
C GLU A 85 -4.21 -25.09 37.01
N LYS A 86 -4.93 -25.09 35.88
CA LYS A 86 -4.77 -26.10 34.83
C LYS A 86 -3.45 -25.94 34.10
N PHE A 87 -3.05 -24.70 33.78
CA PHE A 87 -1.73 -24.39 33.23
C PHE A 87 -0.61 -24.84 34.18
N VAL A 88 -0.75 -24.56 35.48
CA VAL A 88 0.24 -24.95 36.51
C VAL A 88 0.25 -26.47 36.76
N LYS A 89 -0.92 -27.14 36.70
CA LYS A 89 -1.01 -28.61 36.87
C LYS A 89 -0.48 -29.37 35.65
N ALA A 90 -0.89 -28.98 34.43
CA ALA A 90 -0.35 -29.52 33.18
C ALA A 90 1.17 -29.37 33.13
N PHE A 91 1.69 -28.24 33.60
CA PHE A 91 3.13 -27.98 33.73
C PHE A 91 3.85 -28.93 34.71
N ASN A 92 3.25 -29.26 35.86
CA ASN A 92 3.87 -30.15 36.84
C ASN A 92 3.91 -31.61 36.34
N GLU A 93 3.01 -31.97 35.42
CA GLU A 93 2.90 -33.31 34.81
C GLU A 93 3.75 -33.44 33.53
N GLU A 94 3.85 -32.39 32.70
CA GLU A 94 4.64 -32.34 31.45
C GLU A 94 6.14 -32.02 31.65
N ALA A 95 6.62 -31.91 32.91
CA ALA A 95 8.03 -31.68 33.24
C ALA A 95 8.97 -32.87 32.94
N THR A 96 8.59 -33.77 32.02
CA THR A 96 9.50 -34.69 31.33
C THR A 96 10.15 -33.94 30.17
N PHE A 97 11.21 -33.19 30.51
CA PHE A 97 12.21 -32.59 29.65
C PHE A 97 12.17 -32.99 28.16
N ALA A 98 11.47 -32.21 27.34
CA ALA A 98 11.88 -32.07 25.95
C ALA A 98 13.24 -31.34 25.97
N GLU A 99 14.30 -32.01 25.50
CA GLU A 99 15.57 -31.33 25.25
C GLU A 99 15.29 -30.19 24.26
N PRO A 100 15.88 -28.98 24.45
CA PRO A 100 15.72 -27.92 23.48
C PRO A 100 16.20 -28.42 22.12
N GLU A 101 15.30 -28.46 21.12
CA GLU A 101 15.66 -28.62 19.71
C GLU A 101 16.79 -27.63 19.38
N ASP A 102 17.75 -28.07 18.53
CA ASP A 102 19.07 -27.55 18.10
C ASP A 102 19.34 -26.03 17.96
N PHE A 103 18.71 -25.21 18.79
CA PHE A 103 18.73 -23.76 18.77
C PHE A 103 19.81 -23.18 19.68
N TRP A 104 20.27 -23.96 20.67
CA TRP A 104 21.24 -23.52 21.68
C TRP A 104 22.65 -23.91 21.25
N ASP A 105 23.60 -22.99 21.42
CA ASP A 105 25.01 -23.30 21.17
C ASP A 105 25.57 -24.30 22.22
N GLU A 106 26.76 -24.85 21.96
CA GLU A 106 27.38 -25.81 22.88
C GLU A 106 27.63 -25.24 24.28
N GLY A 107 27.82 -23.92 24.41
CA GLY A 107 28.00 -23.23 25.67
C GLY A 107 26.70 -23.13 26.48
N GLU A 108 25.61 -22.74 25.82
CA GLU A 108 24.26 -22.67 26.38
C GLU A 108 23.75 -24.06 26.78
N LYS A 109 24.00 -25.08 25.95
CA LYS A 109 23.68 -26.48 26.28
C LYS A 109 24.39 -26.95 27.55
N LYS A 110 25.64 -26.54 27.76
CA LYS A 110 26.41 -26.86 28.98
C LYS A 110 25.82 -26.16 30.22
N ILE A 111 25.43 -24.89 30.08
CA ILE A 111 24.75 -24.13 31.14
C ILE A 111 23.43 -24.82 31.51
N TYR A 112 22.59 -25.17 30.51
CA TYR A 112 21.34 -25.87 30.74
C TYR A 112 21.50 -27.15 31.56
N LYS A 113 22.49 -27.97 31.20
CA LYS A 113 22.75 -29.25 31.87
C LYS A 113 23.17 -29.04 33.33
N SER A 114 23.88 -27.96 33.63
CA SER A 114 24.31 -27.59 34.99
C SER A 114 23.20 -27.01 35.87
N LEU A 115 22.06 -26.61 35.31
CA LEU A 115 20.92 -26.06 36.07
C LEU A 115 20.26 -27.13 36.94
N THR A 116 19.77 -26.70 38.09
CA THR A 116 18.94 -27.50 38.99
C THR A 116 17.57 -27.80 38.37
N ASN A 117 16.91 -28.85 38.85
CA ASN A 117 15.55 -29.20 38.40
C ASN A 117 14.53 -28.08 38.65
N ARG A 118 14.77 -27.23 39.66
CA ARG A 118 13.95 -26.06 39.93
C ARG A 118 14.16 -24.97 38.87
N GLU A 119 15.42 -24.62 38.58
CA GLU A 119 15.72 -23.60 37.57
C GLU A 119 15.28 -24.02 36.17
N LYS A 120 15.40 -25.29 35.83
CA LYS A 120 14.89 -25.85 34.57
C LYS A 120 13.38 -25.70 34.44
N ARG A 121 12.64 -25.96 35.52
CA ARG A 121 11.19 -25.73 35.62
C ARG A 121 10.83 -24.26 35.44
N ASP A 122 11.52 -23.38 36.14
CA ASP A 122 11.29 -21.93 36.07
C ASP A 122 11.59 -21.39 34.66
N LEU A 123 12.66 -21.85 34.01
CA LEU A 123 13.02 -21.48 32.65
C LEU A 123 11.96 -21.92 31.62
N TYR A 124 11.46 -23.15 31.76
CA TYR A 124 10.38 -23.64 30.92
C TYR A 124 9.10 -22.81 31.08
N MET A 125 8.71 -22.47 32.33
CA MET A 125 7.58 -21.58 32.58
C MET A 125 7.74 -20.24 31.88
N ILE A 126 8.90 -19.58 32.07
CA ILE A 126 9.17 -18.26 31.47
C ILE A 126 9.07 -18.33 29.94
N THR A 127 9.64 -19.38 29.32
CA THR A 127 9.59 -19.58 27.86
C THR A 127 8.15 -19.69 27.39
N ARG A 128 7.32 -20.47 28.10
CA ARG A 128 5.91 -20.64 27.74
C ARG A 128 5.09 -19.36 27.91
N LEU A 129 5.34 -18.59 28.96
CA LEU A 129 4.70 -17.29 29.17
C LEU A 129 5.08 -16.29 28.06
N ILE A 130 6.34 -16.28 27.65
CA ILE A 130 6.81 -15.46 26.52
C ILE A 130 6.07 -15.85 25.24
N ASP A 131 5.96 -17.15 24.94
CA ASP A 131 5.26 -17.64 23.75
C ASP A 131 3.77 -17.26 23.75
N GLN A 132 3.09 -17.42 24.89
CA GLN A 132 1.68 -17.07 25.01
C GLN A 132 1.46 -15.57 24.78
N TYR A 133 2.23 -14.72 25.45
CA TYR A 133 2.10 -13.27 25.27
C TYR A 133 2.50 -12.84 23.84
N PHE A 134 3.52 -13.48 23.26
CA PHE A 134 3.93 -13.24 21.88
C PHE A 134 2.82 -13.57 20.87
N GLN A 135 2.08 -14.66 21.07
CA GLN A 135 0.94 -15.00 20.22
C GLN A 135 -0.19 -13.97 20.31
N ILE A 136 -0.47 -13.44 21.50
CA ILE A 136 -1.48 -12.39 21.70
C ILE A 136 -1.10 -11.14 20.90
N VAL A 137 0.14 -10.66 21.05
CA VAL A 137 0.64 -9.50 20.30
C VAL A 137 0.65 -9.79 18.80
N GLN A 138 1.03 -10.99 18.37
CA GLN A 138 1.01 -11.38 16.97
C GLN A 138 -0.41 -11.30 16.37
N LYS A 139 -1.43 -11.81 17.08
CA LYS A 139 -2.83 -11.70 16.65
C LYS A 139 -3.26 -10.24 16.55
N SER A 140 -2.89 -9.42 17.55
CA SER A 140 -3.22 -8.00 17.57
C SER A 140 -2.61 -7.26 16.37
N ILE A 141 -1.32 -7.49 16.08
CA ILE A 141 -0.62 -6.90 14.93
C ILE A 141 -1.26 -7.34 13.60
N LYS A 142 -1.60 -8.62 13.45
CA LYS A 142 -2.25 -9.17 12.24
C LYS A 142 -3.57 -8.46 11.92
N ASP A 143 -4.29 -7.95 12.91
CA ASP A 143 -5.53 -7.19 12.74
C ASP A 143 -5.29 -5.69 12.56
N LYS A 144 -4.40 -5.09 13.37
CA LYS A 144 -4.11 -3.64 13.34
C LYS A 144 -3.48 -3.19 12.01
N VAL A 145 -2.58 -3.97 11.41
CA VAL A 145 -1.84 -3.57 10.21
C VAL A 145 -2.77 -3.41 8.98
N PRO A 146 -3.60 -4.39 8.60
CA PRO A 146 -4.56 -4.21 7.51
C PRO A 146 -5.52 -3.05 7.73
N LYS A 147 -5.98 -2.84 8.98
CA LYS A 147 -6.85 -1.70 9.34
C LYS A 147 -6.15 -0.37 9.16
N ALA A 148 -4.88 -0.26 9.55
CA ALA A 148 -4.08 0.93 9.35
C ALA A 148 -3.89 1.25 7.86
N ILE A 149 -3.54 0.24 7.05
CA ILE A 149 -3.41 0.37 5.60
C ILE A 149 -4.74 0.85 4.99
N MET A 150 -5.85 0.21 5.36
CA MET A 150 -7.16 0.59 4.86
C MET A 150 -7.50 2.05 5.20
N LYS A 151 -7.30 2.46 6.46
CA LYS A 151 -7.68 3.80 6.93
C LYS A 151 -6.77 4.91 6.39
N PHE A 152 -5.45 4.75 6.50
CA PHE A 152 -4.49 5.82 6.24
C PHE A 152 -4.06 5.90 4.77
N LEU A 153 -4.13 4.79 4.04
CA LEU A 153 -3.73 4.72 2.64
C LEU A 153 -4.95 4.65 1.72
N ILE A 154 -5.68 3.53 1.74
CA ILE A 154 -6.70 3.22 0.72
C ILE A 154 -7.89 4.17 0.81
N ASN A 155 -8.56 4.22 1.97
CA ASN A 155 -9.76 5.06 2.14
C ASN A 155 -9.43 6.54 1.99
N TYR A 156 -8.27 6.97 2.48
CA TYR A 156 -7.83 8.34 2.28
C TYR A 156 -7.76 8.70 0.79
N ILE A 157 -7.14 7.84 -0.03
CA ILE A 157 -7.02 8.07 -1.46
C ILE A 157 -8.41 8.09 -2.10
N ILE A 158 -9.26 7.11 -1.82
CA ILE A 158 -10.62 7.05 -2.38
C ILE A 158 -11.41 8.32 -2.07
N GLU A 159 -11.33 8.84 -0.85
CA GLU A 159 -12.11 10.00 -0.41
C GLU A 159 -11.53 11.34 -0.90
N ASN A 160 -10.21 11.45 -1.08
CA ASN A 160 -9.54 12.75 -1.26
C ASN A 160 -8.86 12.92 -2.62
N LEU A 161 -8.73 11.87 -3.43
CA LEU A 161 -7.98 11.93 -4.69
C LEU A 161 -8.52 13.00 -5.64
N HIS A 162 -9.84 13.10 -5.76
CA HIS A 162 -10.47 14.09 -6.63
C HIS A 162 -10.13 15.53 -6.23
N ASN A 163 -10.27 15.85 -4.94
CA ASN A 163 -9.97 17.19 -4.41
C ASN A 163 -8.49 17.54 -4.56
N GLU A 164 -7.60 16.60 -4.24
CA GLU A 164 -6.15 16.78 -4.38
C GLU A 164 -5.71 16.92 -5.85
N LEU A 165 -6.40 16.27 -6.78
CA LEU A 165 -6.16 16.45 -8.21
C LEU A 165 -6.62 17.84 -8.66
N ILE A 166 -7.82 18.28 -8.28
CA ILE A 166 -8.32 19.61 -8.63
C ILE A 166 -7.39 20.69 -8.09
N GLU A 167 -7.05 20.63 -6.80
CA GLU A 167 -6.22 21.63 -6.15
C GLU A 167 -4.83 21.76 -6.80
N ARG A 168 -4.26 20.65 -7.29
CA ARG A 168 -2.90 20.65 -7.87
C ARG A 168 -2.82 20.76 -9.39
N LEU A 169 -3.93 20.59 -10.10
CA LEU A 169 -4.01 20.67 -11.55
C LEU A 169 -4.73 21.93 -12.04
N TYR A 170 -5.65 22.46 -11.25
CA TYR A 170 -6.46 23.60 -11.63
C TYR A 170 -5.80 24.91 -11.15
N ASP A 171 -4.70 25.28 -11.82
CA ASP A 171 -4.04 26.58 -11.65
C ASP A 171 -4.27 27.42 -12.92
N PRO A 172 -5.07 28.51 -12.86
CA PRO A 172 -5.41 29.33 -14.03
C PRO A 172 -4.22 29.83 -14.84
N LEU A 173 -3.03 29.94 -14.22
CA LEU A 173 -1.82 30.43 -14.87
C LEU A 173 -1.09 29.33 -15.67
N ASN A 174 -1.32 28.06 -15.34
CA ASN A 174 -0.57 26.91 -15.88
C ASN A 174 -1.46 25.90 -16.62
N VAL A 175 -2.79 26.07 -16.61
CA VAL A 175 -3.72 25.15 -17.30
C VAL A 175 -3.42 25.06 -18.80
N ASP A 176 -3.11 26.18 -19.46
CA ASP A 176 -2.85 26.20 -20.90
C ASP A 176 -1.59 25.42 -21.28
N GLU A 177 -0.57 25.40 -20.41
CA GLU A 177 0.64 24.60 -20.60
C GLU A 177 0.36 23.10 -20.45
N LEU A 178 -0.56 22.72 -19.57
CA LEU A 178 -0.95 21.32 -19.36
C LEU A 178 -1.85 20.79 -20.48
N LEU A 179 -2.63 21.66 -21.13
CA LEU A 179 -3.57 21.33 -22.21
C LEU A 179 -2.95 21.45 -23.61
N VAL A 180 -1.63 21.38 -23.73
CA VAL A 180 -0.95 21.33 -25.03
C VAL A 180 -1.24 20.00 -25.73
N GLU A 181 -1.70 20.10 -26.98
CA GLU A 181 -1.99 18.93 -27.82
C GLU A 181 -0.71 18.15 -28.16
N SER A 182 -0.81 16.82 -28.24
CA SER A 182 0.27 16.01 -28.78
C SER A 182 0.48 16.25 -30.28
N GLY A 183 1.73 16.14 -30.75
CA GLY A 183 2.08 16.40 -32.16
C GLY A 183 1.30 15.55 -33.16
N ASN A 184 1.04 14.28 -32.83
CA ASN A 184 0.24 13.38 -33.65
C ASN A 184 -1.22 13.86 -33.78
N MET A 185 -1.80 14.37 -32.70
CA MET A 185 -3.16 14.91 -32.70
C MET A 185 -3.24 16.24 -33.44
N THR A 186 -2.23 17.10 -33.26
CA THR A 186 -2.11 18.35 -34.03
C THR A 186 -2.02 18.07 -35.53
N GLN A 187 -1.20 17.09 -35.94
CA GLN A 187 -1.06 16.71 -37.34
C GLN A 187 -2.36 16.14 -37.91
N ARG A 188 -2.98 15.16 -37.24
CA ARG A 188 -4.27 14.60 -37.66
C ARG A 188 -5.37 15.66 -37.79
N ARG A 189 -5.41 16.63 -36.87
CA ARG A 189 -6.34 17.76 -36.91
C ARG A 189 -6.09 18.63 -38.15
N ASN A 190 -4.83 18.93 -38.45
CA ASN A 190 -4.47 19.70 -39.65
C ASN A 190 -4.85 18.94 -40.93
N ASP A 191 -4.49 17.65 -41.04
CA ASP A 191 -4.82 16.81 -42.21
C ASP A 191 -6.34 16.73 -42.45
N THR A 192 -7.12 16.56 -41.37
CA THR A 192 -8.59 16.51 -41.44
C THR A 192 -9.18 17.87 -41.83
N SER A 193 -8.58 18.97 -41.33
CA SER A 193 -8.98 20.33 -41.69
C SER A 193 -8.73 20.61 -43.17
N ASP A 194 -7.57 20.19 -43.70
CA ASP A 194 -7.24 20.37 -45.11
C ASP A 194 -8.15 19.53 -46.02
N MET A 195 -8.46 18.29 -45.61
CA MET A 195 -9.42 17.44 -46.31
C MET A 195 -10.83 18.05 -46.31
N LEU A 196 -11.28 18.60 -45.19
CA LEU A 196 -12.58 19.26 -45.08
C LEU A 196 -12.65 20.52 -45.95
N ALA A 197 -11.57 21.31 -46.00
CA ALA A 197 -11.48 22.47 -46.89
C ALA A 197 -11.56 22.07 -48.38
N ALA A 198 -10.92 20.96 -48.75
CA ALA A 198 -11.01 20.42 -50.12
C ALA A 198 -12.43 19.92 -50.46
N LEU A 199 -13.09 19.22 -49.53
CA LEU A 199 -14.46 18.74 -49.70
C LEU A 199 -15.48 19.89 -49.83
N ASN A 200 -15.33 20.94 -49.02
CA ASN A 200 -16.19 22.12 -49.12
C ASN A 200 -16.04 22.81 -50.48
N LYS A 201 -14.80 23.00 -50.95
CA LYS A 201 -14.57 23.54 -52.31
C LYS A 201 -15.20 22.68 -53.41
N ALA A 202 -15.09 21.34 -53.29
CA ALA A 202 -15.72 20.44 -54.24
C ALA A 202 -17.26 20.56 -54.21
N ASN A 203 -17.84 20.75 -53.02
CA ASN A 203 -19.27 20.96 -52.84
C ASN A 203 -19.74 22.30 -53.46
N ASP A 204 -18.95 23.37 -53.32
CA ASP A 204 -19.22 24.66 -53.95
C ASP A 204 -19.22 24.55 -55.48
N VAL A 205 -18.23 23.87 -56.06
CA VAL A 205 -18.16 23.61 -57.50
C VAL A 205 -19.36 22.79 -57.99
N LEU A 206 -19.80 21.78 -57.24
CA LEU A 206 -21.00 21.02 -57.58
C LEU A 206 -22.27 21.87 -57.53
N ALA A 207 -22.36 22.81 -56.58
CA ALA A 207 -23.48 23.75 -56.51
C ALA A 207 -23.51 24.67 -57.74
N GLU A 208 -22.36 25.18 -58.18
CA GLU A 208 -22.24 26.00 -59.40
C GLU A 208 -22.68 25.25 -60.66
N ILE A 209 -22.31 23.97 -60.80
CA ILE A 209 -22.73 23.14 -61.95
C ILE A 209 -24.24 22.92 -61.93
N ARG A 210 -24.82 22.58 -60.76
CA ARG A 210 -26.27 22.37 -60.64
C ARG A 210 -27.06 23.62 -61.04
N ASP A 211 -26.59 24.79 -60.65
CA ASP A 211 -27.26 26.06 -60.98
C ASP A 211 -27.03 26.45 -62.45
N SER A 212 -25.98 25.93 -63.09
CA SER A 212 -25.70 26.10 -64.52
C SER A 212 -26.57 25.21 -65.42
N ASP A 213 -26.94 24.01 -64.95
CA ASP A 213 -27.81 23.07 -65.67
C ASP A 213 -29.31 23.47 -65.66
N VAL A 214 -29.66 24.57 -64.97
CA VAL A 214 -31.04 25.09 -64.85
C VAL A 214 -31.39 26.13 -65.95
N TRP A 215 -30.49 26.39 -66.91
CA TRP A 215 -30.70 27.30 -68.04
C TRP A 215 -30.75 26.60 -69.40
#